data_AF-A0A1Y3NDR5-F1
#
_entry.id   AF-A0A1Y3NDR5-F1
#
_cell.length_a   1.000
_cell.length_b   1.000
_cell.length_c   1.000
_cell.angle_alpha   90.00
_cell.angle_beta   90.00
_cell.angle_gamma   90.00
#
_symmetry.space_group_name_H-M   'P 1'
#
loop_
_entity.id
_entity.type
_entity.pdbx_description
1 polymer ?
#
loop_
_entity_poly.entity_id
_entity_poly.type
_entity_poly.pdbx_seq_one_letter_code
_entity_poly.pdbx_strand_id
1 'polypeptide(L)'
;DIFKIDEIKSNEKVLAGDALFMQFRYASYANENYVLSLMPGGKEGISSAIVSGFNYGINKYIKREHQYAAKQVLKYFSTKEVNKKVMLNSYVVSPIPSLFDDEDICRKFDCELIKNLQMDNKMFLEYNDYNYYSKKFRKYIFEYVYDDKPLEGAIKNIENLTKIYNLSLNTEDTYVVYWAITNKKFENDNIDIKKLLYLNNSKSSEDLNDSSRKSNSNYNKRHSLIELHNIQYILSSNESSKPIIKTNKSGSDSSNPSSKSNEGNYQIKNNNELYNIIEKE
;
A
#
# COMPACT_ATOMS: atom_id res chain seq x y z
N ASP A 1 9.88 21.52 -13.41
CA ASP A 1 10.13 21.11 -12.02
C ASP A 1 10.24 19.59 -11.99
N ILE A 2 11.38 19.05 -11.55
CA ILE A 2 11.68 17.61 -11.64
C ILE A 2 10.84 16.78 -10.68
N PHE A 3 10.36 17.36 -9.58
CA PHE A 3 9.53 16.67 -8.59
C PHE A 3 8.04 16.60 -9.00
N LYS A 4 7.64 17.31 -10.06
CA LYS A 4 6.29 17.32 -10.64
C LYS A 4 6.15 16.47 -11.92
N ILE A 5 7.12 15.62 -12.23
CA ILE A 5 7.02 14.72 -13.39
C ILE A 5 5.94 13.65 -13.15
N ASP A 6 5.24 13.28 -14.20
CA ASP A 6 4.27 12.19 -14.19
C ASP A 6 4.97 10.82 -14.23
N GLU A 7 4.21 9.74 -14.02
CA GLU A 7 4.73 8.37 -14.05
C GLU A 7 5.41 8.03 -15.39
N ILE A 8 4.87 8.48 -16.52
CA ILE A 8 5.41 8.15 -17.86
C ILE A 8 6.81 8.76 -18.02
N LYS A 9 6.95 10.05 -17.69
CA LYS A 9 8.27 10.73 -17.71
C LYS A 9 9.25 10.17 -16.67
N SER A 10 8.74 9.68 -15.55
CA SER A 10 9.57 8.97 -14.56
C SER A 10 10.12 7.67 -15.15
N ASN A 11 9.27 6.88 -15.81
CA ASN A 11 9.67 5.65 -16.52
C ASN A 11 10.71 5.96 -17.61
N GLU A 12 10.53 7.03 -18.39
CA GLU A 12 11.52 7.46 -19.40
C GLU A 12 12.89 7.74 -18.78
N LYS A 13 12.95 8.38 -17.61
CA LYS A 13 14.19 8.63 -16.87
C LYS A 13 14.83 7.35 -16.30
N VAL A 14 14.02 6.35 -15.90
CA VAL A 14 14.51 5.01 -15.51
C VAL A 14 15.13 4.29 -16.70
N LEU A 15 14.54 4.41 -17.89
CA LEU A 15 15.03 3.73 -19.08
C LEU A 15 16.27 4.42 -19.67
N ALA A 16 16.35 5.75 -19.58
CA ALA A 16 17.48 6.53 -20.08
C ALA A 16 18.76 6.41 -19.23
N GLY A 17 18.65 6.14 -17.92
CA GLY A 17 19.80 6.28 -17.00
C GLY A 17 20.00 7.72 -16.48
N ASP A 18 18.99 8.58 -16.64
CA ASP A 18 19.06 10.03 -16.47
C ASP A 18 18.86 10.52 -15.00
N ALA A 19 18.91 9.62 -14.01
CA ALA A 19 18.75 9.96 -12.60
C ALA A 19 19.85 9.31 -11.74
N LEU A 20 20.30 10.02 -10.70
CA LEU A 20 21.24 9.47 -9.72
C LEU A 20 20.54 8.53 -8.73
N PHE A 21 19.37 8.96 -8.25
CA PHE A 21 18.47 8.20 -7.38
C PHE A 21 17.03 8.40 -7.83
N MET A 22 16.21 7.34 -7.77
CA MET A 22 14.78 7.44 -8.06
C MET A 22 13.97 6.38 -7.31
N GLN A 23 12.94 6.81 -6.59
CA GLN A 23 11.91 5.91 -6.09
C GLN A 23 11.06 5.43 -7.26
N PHE A 24 10.95 4.11 -7.44
CA PHE A 24 10.31 3.50 -8.58
C PHE A 24 9.54 2.23 -8.22
N ARG A 25 8.66 1.76 -9.10
CA ARG A 25 8.05 0.43 -8.93
C ARG A 25 9.07 -0.67 -9.19
N TYR A 26 8.82 -1.89 -8.70
CA TYR A 26 9.68 -3.02 -9.09
C TYR A 26 9.67 -3.18 -10.61
N ALA A 27 10.82 -2.92 -11.22
CA ALA A 27 10.98 -2.95 -12.66
C ALA A 27 12.32 -3.61 -12.97
N SER A 28 12.31 -4.94 -13.08
CA SER A 28 13.43 -5.74 -13.60
C SER A 28 13.69 -5.53 -15.10
N TYR A 29 13.09 -4.48 -15.69
CA TYR A 29 13.38 -3.93 -17.01
C TYR A 29 14.03 -2.53 -16.95
N ALA A 30 14.42 -2.05 -15.75
CA ALA A 30 15.19 -0.82 -15.59
C ALA A 30 16.52 -0.88 -16.36
N ASN A 31 17.08 0.28 -16.68
CA ASN A 31 18.38 0.38 -17.35
C ASN A 31 19.46 -0.34 -16.52
N GLU A 32 20.33 -1.12 -17.19
CA GLU A 32 21.37 -1.96 -16.56
C GLU A 32 22.40 -1.18 -15.72
N ASN A 33 22.48 0.14 -15.91
CA ASN A 33 23.30 1.02 -15.09
C ASN A 33 22.71 1.28 -13.68
N TYR A 34 21.48 0.85 -13.38
CA TYR A 34 20.89 0.97 -12.04
C TYR A 34 21.06 -0.29 -11.20
N VAL A 35 21.37 -0.08 -9.92
CA VAL A 35 21.24 -1.09 -8.86
C VAL A 35 19.95 -0.82 -8.11
N LEU A 36 19.21 -1.88 -7.81
CA LEU A 36 18.05 -1.83 -6.92
C LEU A 36 18.51 -1.86 -5.46
N SER A 37 17.92 -1.02 -4.61
CA SER A 37 18.16 -1.05 -3.16
C SER A 37 16.85 -1.04 -2.38
N LEU A 38 16.93 -1.43 -1.10
CA LEU A 38 15.88 -1.11 -0.14
C LEU A 38 15.72 0.42 -0.07
N MET A 39 14.49 0.90 0.02
CA MET A 39 14.23 2.33 0.23
C MET A 39 14.63 2.71 1.66
N PRO A 40 15.51 3.70 1.88
CA PRO A 40 15.96 4.08 3.20
C PRO A 40 14.81 4.72 4.00
N GLY A 41 14.64 4.29 5.25
CA GLY A 41 13.74 4.92 6.21
C GLY A 41 14.40 6.08 6.95
N GLY A 42 13.62 6.76 7.81
CA GLY A 42 14.12 7.85 8.66
C GLY A 42 15.02 7.41 9.84
N LYS A 43 15.43 6.14 9.89
CA LYS A 43 16.36 5.56 10.87
C LYS A 43 17.16 4.44 10.20
N GLU A 44 18.40 4.26 10.65
CA GLU A 44 19.27 3.17 10.20
C GLU A 44 18.62 1.80 10.46
N GLY A 45 18.81 0.86 9.53
CA GLY A 45 18.20 -0.48 9.58
C GLY A 45 16.69 -0.52 9.28
N ILE A 46 16.01 0.63 9.19
CA ILE A 46 14.61 0.71 8.79
C ILE A 46 14.53 1.02 7.31
N SER A 47 13.72 0.25 6.60
CA SER A 47 13.30 0.50 5.22
C SER A 47 11.77 0.59 5.16
N SER A 48 11.23 0.92 3.98
CA SER A 48 9.80 0.83 3.73
C SER A 48 9.57 0.32 2.32
N ALA A 49 8.65 -0.64 2.18
CA ALA A 49 8.14 -1.08 0.90
C ALA A 49 6.61 -1.08 0.97
N ILE A 50 5.96 -0.35 0.05
CA ILE A 50 4.51 -0.48 -0.13
C ILE A 50 4.29 -1.66 -1.06
N VAL A 51 3.61 -2.69 -0.59
CA VAL A 51 3.17 -3.80 -1.45
C VAL A 51 1.87 -3.40 -2.15
N SER A 52 1.79 -3.71 -3.44
CA SER A 52 0.53 -3.77 -4.15
C SER A 52 0.64 -4.83 -5.24
N GLY A 53 -0.49 -5.41 -5.61
CA GLY A 53 -0.58 -6.41 -6.67
C GLY A 53 -2.03 -6.60 -7.13
N PHE A 54 -2.23 -7.55 -8.02
CA PHE A 54 -3.53 -7.86 -8.59
C PHE A 54 -4.39 -8.66 -7.60
N ASN A 55 -5.60 -8.16 -7.33
CA ASN A 55 -6.60 -8.86 -6.52
C ASN A 55 -7.62 -9.55 -7.42
N TYR A 56 -8.02 -10.77 -7.05
CA TYR A 56 -9.08 -11.51 -7.74
C TYR A 56 -10.40 -11.41 -6.95
N GLY A 57 -11.45 -10.91 -7.60
CA GLY A 57 -12.79 -10.81 -7.01
C GLY A 57 -13.80 -11.69 -7.74
N ILE A 58 -14.57 -12.49 -6.99
CA ILE A 58 -15.73 -13.21 -7.54
C ILE A 58 -16.96 -12.31 -7.41
N ASN A 59 -17.60 -11.99 -8.52
CA ASN A 59 -18.81 -11.17 -8.54
C ASN A 59 -19.99 -11.94 -7.90
N LYS A 60 -20.44 -11.50 -6.71
CA LYS A 60 -21.55 -12.12 -5.96
C LYS A 60 -22.91 -12.13 -6.67
N TYR A 61 -23.07 -11.39 -7.77
CA TYR A 61 -24.31 -11.30 -8.55
C TYR A 61 -24.40 -12.32 -9.70
N ILE A 62 -23.35 -13.11 -9.97
CA ILE A 62 -23.41 -14.21 -10.94
C ILE A 62 -24.04 -15.46 -10.31
N LYS A 63 -24.53 -16.40 -11.12
CA LYS A 63 -25.14 -17.65 -10.63
C LYS A 63 -24.16 -18.49 -9.80
N ARG A 64 -24.67 -19.26 -8.83
CA ARG A 64 -23.87 -19.98 -7.83
C ARG A 64 -22.88 -20.98 -8.45
N GLU A 65 -23.29 -21.66 -9.52
CA GLU A 65 -22.45 -22.57 -10.30
C GLU A 65 -21.26 -21.85 -10.95
N HIS A 66 -21.45 -20.60 -11.42
CA HIS A 66 -20.35 -19.79 -11.95
C HIS A 66 -19.43 -19.26 -10.83
N GLN A 67 -19.97 -18.97 -9.63
CA GLN A 67 -19.15 -18.62 -8.47
C GLN A 67 -18.26 -19.81 -8.04
N TYR A 68 -18.80 -21.03 -8.07
CA TYR A 68 -18.03 -22.24 -7.79
C TYR A 68 -16.93 -22.48 -8.83
N ALA A 69 -17.26 -22.39 -10.13
CA ALA A 69 -16.28 -22.49 -11.21
C ALA A 69 -15.16 -21.43 -11.07
N ALA A 70 -15.52 -20.19 -10.72
CA ALA A 70 -14.56 -19.13 -10.45
C ALA A 70 -13.66 -19.46 -9.23
N LYS A 71 -14.20 -20.02 -8.12
CA LYS A 71 -13.37 -20.47 -6.98
C LYS A 71 -12.31 -21.48 -7.43
N GLN A 72 -12.65 -22.42 -8.32
CA GLN A 72 -11.69 -23.41 -8.84
C GLN A 72 -10.61 -22.78 -9.74
N VAL A 73 -10.97 -21.87 -10.64
CA VAL A 73 -10.00 -21.14 -11.47
C VAL A 73 -9.03 -20.32 -10.60
N LEU A 74 -9.53 -19.66 -9.56
CA LEU A 74 -8.67 -18.93 -8.62
C LEU A 74 -7.79 -19.86 -7.77
N LYS A 75 -8.30 -21.02 -7.31
CA LYS A 75 -7.47 -22.03 -6.62
C LYS A 75 -6.31 -22.50 -7.50
N TYR A 76 -6.54 -22.67 -8.81
CA TYR A 76 -5.49 -23.01 -9.78
C TYR A 76 -4.49 -21.86 -10.01
N PHE A 77 -4.95 -20.62 -10.22
CA PHE A 77 -4.04 -19.48 -10.41
C PHE A 77 -3.21 -19.13 -9.17
N SER A 78 -3.69 -19.45 -7.96
CA SER A 78 -2.94 -19.30 -6.71
C SER A 78 -1.91 -20.42 -6.45
N THR A 79 -1.76 -21.40 -7.35
CA THR A 79 -0.74 -22.45 -7.17
C THR A 79 0.69 -21.94 -7.34
N LYS A 80 1.64 -22.58 -6.64
CA LYS A 80 3.08 -22.30 -6.76
C LYS A 80 3.59 -22.48 -8.19
N GLU A 81 3.11 -23.51 -8.91
CA GLU A 81 3.51 -23.79 -10.29
C GLU A 81 3.09 -22.68 -11.26
N VAL A 82 1.81 -22.26 -11.24
CA VAL A 82 1.33 -21.16 -12.08
C VAL A 82 2.07 -19.87 -11.75
N ASN A 83 2.30 -19.58 -10.47
CA ASN A 83 3.06 -18.40 -10.05
C ASN A 83 4.53 -18.45 -10.50
N LYS A 84 5.23 -19.59 -10.38
CA LYS A 84 6.59 -19.77 -10.92
C LYS A 84 6.60 -19.48 -12.42
N LYS A 85 5.64 -20.04 -13.16
CA LYS A 85 5.51 -19.82 -14.61
C LYS A 85 5.26 -18.34 -14.95
N VAL A 86 4.41 -17.65 -14.20
CA VAL A 86 4.16 -16.20 -14.39
C VAL A 86 5.43 -15.39 -14.12
N MET A 87 6.15 -15.64 -13.02
CA MET A 87 7.41 -14.95 -12.71
C MET A 87 8.49 -15.18 -13.79
N LEU A 88 8.68 -16.42 -14.23
CA LEU A 88 9.67 -16.74 -15.27
C LEU A 88 9.35 -16.06 -16.61
N ASN A 89 8.07 -16.00 -17.01
CA ASN A 89 7.66 -15.44 -18.31
C ASN A 89 7.30 -13.94 -18.28
N SER A 90 7.32 -13.28 -17.13
CA SER A 90 6.99 -11.85 -16.99
C SER A 90 7.91 -11.15 -15.99
N TYR A 91 7.58 -9.92 -15.59
CA TYR A 91 8.26 -9.20 -14.50
C TYR A 91 7.36 -9.04 -13.26
N VAL A 92 6.27 -9.79 -13.18
CA VAL A 92 5.36 -9.82 -12.02
C VAL A 92 5.99 -10.67 -10.92
N VAL A 93 6.08 -10.13 -9.71
CA VAL A 93 6.54 -10.82 -8.50
C VAL A 93 5.36 -11.56 -7.86
N SER A 94 5.54 -12.83 -7.48
CA SER A 94 4.50 -13.62 -6.79
C SER A 94 4.43 -13.28 -5.29
N PRO A 95 3.24 -13.35 -4.66
CA PRO A 95 3.12 -13.24 -3.21
C PRO A 95 3.53 -14.52 -2.43
N ILE A 96 3.93 -15.61 -3.11
CA ILE A 96 4.25 -16.91 -2.49
C ILE A 96 5.73 -16.91 -2.04
N PRO A 97 6.05 -16.88 -0.72
CA PRO A 97 7.42 -16.67 -0.26
C PRO A 97 8.39 -17.77 -0.69
N SER A 98 7.93 -19.03 -0.73
CA SER A 98 8.79 -20.17 -1.11
C SER A 98 9.17 -20.22 -2.60
N LEU A 99 8.77 -19.24 -3.41
CA LEU A 99 9.32 -19.03 -4.76
C LEU A 99 10.63 -18.22 -4.74
N PHE A 100 10.96 -17.51 -3.65
CA PHE A 100 12.22 -16.80 -3.51
C PHE A 100 13.38 -17.68 -3.03
N ASP A 101 13.13 -18.98 -2.85
CA ASP A 101 14.14 -20.01 -2.62
C ASP A 101 14.40 -20.87 -3.88
N ASP A 102 13.75 -20.54 -5.00
CA ASP A 102 13.85 -21.26 -6.26
C ASP A 102 14.94 -20.66 -7.15
N GLU A 103 15.97 -21.45 -7.49
CA GLU A 103 17.13 -20.95 -8.24
C GLU A 103 16.77 -20.32 -9.59
N ASP A 104 15.77 -20.85 -10.32
CA ASP A 104 15.41 -20.30 -11.63
C ASP A 104 14.76 -18.92 -11.50
N ILE A 105 14.03 -18.70 -10.41
CA ILE A 105 13.49 -17.39 -10.04
C ILE A 105 14.62 -16.44 -9.66
N CYS A 106 15.52 -16.86 -8.78
CA CYS A 106 16.57 -16.00 -8.24
C CYS A 106 17.72 -15.68 -9.22
N ARG A 107 17.79 -16.38 -10.36
CA ARG A 107 18.61 -15.97 -11.51
C ARG A 107 18.03 -14.78 -12.29
N LYS A 108 16.74 -14.47 -12.11
CA LYS A 108 16.03 -13.38 -12.82
C LYS A 108 15.57 -12.24 -11.90
N PHE A 109 15.32 -12.54 -10.63
CA PHE A 109 14.87 -11.60 -9.62
C PHE A 109 15.87 -11.55 -8.48
N ASP A 110 16.11 -10.37 -7.92
CA ASP A 110 16.86 -10.22 -6.67
C ASP A 110 16.00 -10.73 -5.49
N CYS A 111 16.08 -12.05 -5.26
CA CYS A 111 15.35 -12.72 -4.19
C CYS A 111 15.75 -12.24 -2.79
N GLU A 112 17.03 -11.90 -2.58
CA GLU A 112 17.51 -11.44 -1.27
C GLU A 112 17.01 -10.04 -0.98
N LEU A 113 17.01 -9.13 -1.96
CA LEU A 113 16.32 -7.84 -1.83
C LEU A 113 14.85 -8.03 -1.48
N ILE A 114 14.13 -8.92 -2.18
CA ILE A 114 12.70 -9.14 -1.98
C ILE A 114 12.39 -9.75 -0.60
N LYS A 115 13.19 -10.71 -0.12
CA LYS A 115 13.05 -11.30 1.22
C LYS A 115 13.27 -10.28 2.33
N ASN A 116 14.16 -9.31 2.12
CA ASN A 116 14.51 -8.28 3.11
C ASN A 116 13.59 -7.04 3.10
N LEU A 117 12.48 -7.06 2.36
CA LEU A 117 11.53 -5.93 2.33
C LEU A 117 10.74 -5.79 3.62
N GLN A 118 10.85 -4.61 4.23
CA GLN A 118 9.97 -4.20 5.33
C GLN A 118 8.64 -3.68 4.75
N MET A 119 7.74 -4.62 4.47
CA MET A 119 6.45 -4.38 3.82
C MET A 119 5.44 -3.71 4.76
N ASP A 120 4.84 -2.58 4.34
CA ASP A 120 3.70 -1.96 5.01
C ASP A 120 2.42 -2.11 4.16
N ASN A 121 1.41 -2.76 4.75
CA ASN A 121 0.10 -3.03 4.15
C ASN A 121 -1.03 -2.14 4.72
N LYS A 122 -0.73 -1.25 5.68
CA LYS A 122 -1.71 -0.61 6.54
C LYS A 122 -2.64 0.38 5.81
N MET A 123 -2.15 1.03 4.76
CA MET A 123 -2.78 2.21 4.16
C MET A 123 -4.18 1.99 3.55
N PHE A 124 -4.54 0.75 3.17
CA PHE A 124 -5.79 0.48 2.45
C PHE A 124 -6.96 0.04 3.35
N LEU A 125 -6.69 -0.42 4.57
CA LEU A 125 -7.71 -1.01 5.45
C LEU A 125 -8.40 0.01 6.37
N GLU A 126 -7.75 1.13 6.65
CA GLU A 126 -8.19 2.08 7.68
C GLU A 126 -9.17 3.15 7.17
N TYR A 127 -9.34 3.29 5.85
CA TYR A 127 -10.09 4.39 5.24
C TYR A 127 -11.28 3.91 4.38
N ASN A 128 -12.50 4.24 4.82
CA ASN A 128 -13.74 3.96 4.10
C ASN A 128 -13.79 4.54 2.67
N ASP A 129 -13.08 5.65 2.44
CA ASP A 129 -12.88 6.25 1.12
C ASP A 129 -11.39 6.62 0.95
N TYR A 130 -10.59 5.60 0.61
CA TYR A 130 -9.18 5.77 0.30
C TYR A 130 -8.92 6.75 -0.84
N ASN A 131 -9.83 6.86 -1.82
CA ASN A 131 -9.68 7.77 -2.96
C ASN A 131 -9.79 9.24 -2.52
N TYR A 132 -10.78 9.56 -1.66
CA TYR A 132 -10.90 10.87 -1.03
C TYR A 132 -9.66 11.18 -0.18
N TYR A 133 -9.26 10.25 0.69
CA TYR A 133 -8.09 10.40 1.56
C TYR A 133 -6.81 10.66 0.75
N SER A 134 -6.47 9.77 -0.20
CA SER A 134 -5.27 9.87 -1.05
C SER A 134 -5.24 11.16 -1.87
N LYS A 135 -6.40 11.64 -2.35
CA LYS A 135 -6.49 12.90 -3.09
C LYS A 135 -6.22 14.11 -2.18
N LYS A 136 -6.81 14.15 -0.98
CA LYS A 136 -6.63 15.26 -0.02
C LYS A 136 -5.22 15.24 0.59
N PHE A 137 -4.71 14.07 0.97
CA PHE A 137 -3.35 13.88 1.48
C PHE A 137 -2.30 14.42 0.49
N ARG A 138 -2.32 13.95 -0.76
CA ARG A 138 -1.40 14.44 -1.80
C ARG A 138 -1.54 15.94 -2.05
N LYS A 139 -2.76 16.46 -2.05
CA LYS A 139 -2.99 17.91 -2.15
C LYS A 139 -2.25 18.68 -1.05
N TYR A 140 -2.41 18.31 0.24
CA TYR A 140 -1.79 19.03 1.34
C TYR A 140 -0.25 18.91 1.35
N ILE A 141 0.30 17.77 0.94
CA ILE A 141 1.74 17.62 0.73
C ILE A 141 2.22 18.52 -0.42
N PHE A 142 1.53 18.55 -1.56
CA PHE A 142 1.91 19.39 -2.69
C PHE A 142 1.79 20.88 -2.39
N GLU A 143 0.76 21.31 -1.65
CA GLU A 143 0.63 22.68 -1.14
C GLU A 143 1.84 23.09 -0.27
N TYR A 144 2.38 22.18 0.55
CA TYR A 144 3.61 22.42 1.33
C TYR A 144 4.88 22.44 0.46
N VAL A 145 5.05 21.45 -0.42
CA VAL A 145 6.29 21.27 -1.21
C VAL A 145 6.41 22.31 -2.33
N TYR A 146 5.31 22.87 -2.83
CA TYR A 146 5.29 23.66 -4.06
C TYR A 146 4.57 25.02 -4.02
N ASP A 147 3.66 25.24 -3.06
CA ASP A 147 2.80 26.44 -3.00
C ASP A 147 3.07 27.28 -1.74
N ASP A 148 4.29 27.16 -1.18
CA ASP A 148 4.83 27.87 0.00
C ASP A 148 3.91 27.84 1.24
N LYS A 149 3.09 26.79 1.41
CA LYS A 149 2.29 26.64 2.63
C LYS A 149 3.17 26.26 3.83
N PRO A 150 2.83 26.71 5.06
CA PRO A 150 3.56 26.29 6.25
C PRO A 150 3.34 24.79 6.53
N LEU A 151 4.43 24.10 6.89
CA LEU A 151 4.43 22.66 7.24
C LEU A 151 3.38 22.31 8.29
N GLU A 152 3.25 23.12 9.34
CA GLU A 152 2.25 22.95 10.40
C GLU A 152 0.82 22.90 9.85
N GLY A 153 0.50 23.75 8.87
CA GLY A 153 -0.81 23.78 8.21
C GLY A 153 -1.08 22.51 7.41
N ALA A 154 -0.09 22.02 6.67
CA ALA A 154 -0.20 20.76 5.91
C ALA A 154 -0.34 19.55 6.84
N ILE A 155 0.49 19.43 7.88
CA ILE A 155 0.38 18.37 8.89
C ILE A 155 -0.99 18.40 9.56
N LYS A 156 -1.43 19.56 10.06
CA LYS A 156 -2.74 19.72 10.71
C LYS A 156 -3.89 19.31 9.78
N ASN A 157 -3.83 19.70 8.51
CA ASN A 157 -4.83 19.29 7.52
C ASN A 157 -4.83 17.77 7.28
N ILE A 158 -3.67 17.13 7.26
CA ILE A 158 -3.53 15.67 7.13
C ILE A 158 -4.05 14.95 8.39
N GLU A 159 -3.73 15.43 9.59
CA GLU A 159 -4.29 14.90 10.85
C GLU A 159 -5.82 15.01 10.89
N ASN A 160 -6.38 16.12 10.41
CA ASN A 160 -7.83 16.33 10.35
C ASN A 160 -8.52 15.35 9.38
N LEU A 161 -7.80 14.69 8.45
CA LEU A 161 -8.37 13.62 7.61
C LEU A 161 -8.57 12.30 8.38
N THR A 162 -7.85 12.10 9.49
CA THR A 162 -7.82 10.83 10.23
C THR A 162 -8.39 10.95 11.65
N LYS A 163 -8.36 12.14 12.26
CA LYS A 163 -8.89 12.40 13.60
C LYS A 163 -10.43 12.31 13.63
N ILE A 164 -10.94 11.39 14.42
CA ILE A 164 -12.36 11.34 14.81
C ILE A 164 -12.56 12.32 15.96
N TYR A 165 -13.29 13.40 15.73
CA TYR A 165 -13.65 14.37 16.76
C TYR A 165 -14.88 13.89 17.53
N ASN A 166 -14.67 13.42 18.75
CA ASN A 166 -15.75 13.12 19.68
C ASN A 166 -16.29 14.45 20.26
N LEU A 167 -17.45 14.89 19.77
CA LEU A 167 -18.18 16.01 20.35
C LEU A 167 -19.02 15.50 21.53
N SER A 168 -18.60 15.84 22.75
CA SER A 168 -19.47 15.71 23.92
C SER A 168 -20.44 16.89 23.93
N LEU A 169 -21.74 16.61 23.88
CA LEU A 169 -22.79 17.62 23.97
C LEU A 169 -23.39 17.58 25.37
N ASN A 170 -23.23 18.65 26.15
CA ASN A 170 -24.05 18.86 27.33
C ASN A 170 -25.46 19.30 26.90
N THR A 171 -26.50 18.91 27.63
CA THR A 171 -27.88 19.20 27.24
C THR A 171 -28.17 20.71 27.18
N GLU A 172 -27.48 21.50 28.00
CA GLU A 172 -27.55 22.96 28.03
C GLU A 172 -26.95 23.62 26.76
N ASP A 173 -25.92 23.01 26.15
CA ASP A 173 -25.27 23.52 24.93
C ASP A 173 -26.02 23.15 23.63
N THR A 174 -27.01 22.25 23.71
CA THR A 174 -27.71 21.66 22.55
C THR A 174 -28.32 22.71 21.64
N TYR A 175 -28.91 23.77 22.21
CA TYR A 175 -29.55 24.83 21.43
C TYR A 175 -28.51 25.65 20.62
N VAL A 176 -27.34 25.93 21.21
CA VAL A 176 -26.25 26.67 20.55
C VAL A 176 -25.65 25.84 19.42
N VAL A 177 -25.43 24.53 19.64
CA VAL A 177 -24.91 23.63 18.61
C VAL A 177 -25.92 23.42 17.48
N TYR A 178 -27.19 23.22 17.79
CA TYR A 178 -28.25 23.11 16.77
C TYR A 178 -28.38 24.41 15.95
N TRP A 179 -28.35 25.57 16.60
CA TRP A 179 -28.36 26.87 15.93
C TRP A 179 -27.09 27.07 15.08
N ALA A 180 -25.91 26.69 15.56
CA ALA A 180 -24.66 26.80 14.79
C ALA A 180 -24.63 25.87 13.57
N ILE A 181 -25.14 24.63 13.68
CA ILE A 181 -25.25 23.68 12.56
C ILE A 181 -26.25 24.17 11.51
N THR A 182 -27.38 24.76 11.94
CA THR A 182 -28.43 25.24 11.02
C THR A 182 -28.13 26.59 10.39
N ASN A 183 -27.35 27.47 11.05
CA ASN A 183 -27.02 28.81 10.54
C ASN A 183 -25.63 28.92 9.89
N LYS A 184 -24.68 28.00 10.15
CA LYS A 184 -23.54 27.87 9.24
C LYS A 184 -24.00 27.22 7.94
N LYS A 185 -24.14 28.05 6.91
CA LYS A 185 -23.80 27.66 5.54
C LYS A 185 -22.37 27.09 5.55
N PHE A 186 -22.24 25.77 5.67
CA PHE A 186 -20.97 25.07 5.46
C PHE A 186 -20.70 25.05 3.95
N GLU A 187 -20.23 26.19 3.43
CA GLU A 187 -20.24 26.46 1.99
C GLU A 187 -19.19 25.69 1.16
N ASN A 188 -18.36 24.83 1.78
CA ASN A 188 -17.32 24.10 1.04
C ASN A 188 -16.91 22.68 1.52
N ASP A 189 -17.42 22.14 2.64
CA ASP A 189 -17.09 20.77 3.05
C ASP A 189 -18.35 19.96 3.39
N ASN A 190 -18.52 18.82 2.68
CA ASN A 190 -19.66 17.90 2.80
C ASN A 190 -19.61 17.10 4.12
N ILE A 191 -19.95 17.76 5.23
CA ILE A 191 -20.32 17.07 6.48
C ILE A 191 -21.75 16.52 6.30
N ASP A 192 -21.87 15.21 6.10
CA ASP A 192 -23.19 14.57 6.01
C ASP A 192 -23.87 14.52 7.39
N ILE A 193 -24.64 15.57 7.69
CA ILE A 193 -25.38 15.73 8.94
C ILE A 193 -26.33 14.54 9.22
N LYS A 194 -26.84 13.86 8.18
CA LYS A 194 -27.68 12.66 8.38
C LYS A 194 -26.90 11.52 9.05
N LYS A 195 -25.60 11.40 8.77
CA LYS A 195 -24.72 10.39 9.35
C LYS A 195 -24.45 10.65 10.83
N LEU A 196 -24.36 11.92 11.24
CA LEU A 196 -24.23 12.33 12.65
C LEU A 196 -25.52 12.04 13.44
N LEU A 197 -26.68 12.36 12.87
CA LEU A 197 -27.99 12.10 13.51
C LEU A 197 -28.27 10.61 13.69
N TYR A 198 -27.87 9.77 12.73
CA TYR A 198 -28.08 8.32 12.80
C TYR A 198 -27.31 7.66 13.96
N LEU A 199 -26.08 8.14 14.25
CA LEU A 199 -25.24 7.59 15.31
C LEU A 199 -25.79 7.89 16.71
N ASN A 200 -26.32 9.09 16.96
CA ASN A 200 -26.93 9.41 18.26
C ASN A 200 -28.18 8.56 18.54
N ASN A 201 -29.06 8.41 17.56
CA ASN A 201 -30.30 7.63 17.73
C ASN A 201 -30.02 6.12 17.92
N SER A 202 -28.91 5.60 17.38
CA SER A 202 -28.53 4.18 17.54
C SER A 202 -28.13 3.80 18.98
N LYS A 203 -27.74 4.77 19.82
CA LYS A 203 -27.36 4.54 21.22
C LYS A 203 -28.52 4.67 22.22
N SER A 204 -29.70 5.09 21.78
CA SER A 204 -30.87 5.30 22.66
C SER A 204 -32.00 4.30 22.44
N SER A 205 -31.72 3.15 21.83
CA SER A 205 -32.73 2.13 21.49
C SER A 205 -32.37 0.69 21.88
N GLU A 206 -31.29 0.47 22.64
CA GLU A 206 -31.09 -0.76 23.39
C GLU A 206 -31.85 -0.69 24.73
N ASP A 207 -33.17 -0.55 24.63
CA ASP A 207 -34.17 -0.91 25.66
C ASP A 207 -35.58 -0.60 25.12
N LEU A 208 -36.23 -1.61 24.50
CA LEU A 208 -37.68 -1.91 24.55
C LEU A 208 -38.07 -3.01 23.52
N ASN A 209 -39.12 -3.76 23.84
CA ASN A 209 -39.45 -5.05 23.22
C ASN A 209 -40.20 -4.99 21.87
N ASP A 210 -39.82 -5.93 21.02
CA ASP A 210 -40.65 -6.86 20.21
C ASP A 210 -41.67 -6.38 19.14
N SER A 211 -41.71 -7.19 18.07
CA SER A 211 -42.78 -7.42 17.10
C SER A 211 -42.98 -6.44 15.92
N SER A 212 -42.83 -7.04 14.72
CA SER A 212 -43.32 -6.57 13.41
C SER A 212 -42.67 -5.31 12.78
N ARG A 213 -41.93 -5.51 11.67
CA ARG A 213 -42.43 -5.20 10.31
C ARG A 213 -41.40 -5.44 9.19
N LYS A 214 -41.86 -6.21 8.20
CA LYS A 214 -41.70 -6.05 6.74
C LYS A 214 -40.39 -5.43 6.21
N SER A 215 -39.65 -6.28 5.50
CA SER A 215 -38.59 -5.94 4.55
C SER A 215 -38.93 -4.77 3.63
N ASN A 216 -38.06 -3.75 3.61
CA ASN A 216 -37.99 -2.76 2.54
C ASN A 216 -36.54 -2.27 2.36
N SER A 217 -35.65 -3.17 1.93
CA SER A 217 -34.23 -2.86 1.69
C SER A 217 -33.99 -2.36 0.26
N ASN A 218 -34.51 -1.18 -0.06
CA ASN A 218 -34.19 -0.48 -1.30
C ASN A 218 -33.19 0.64 -0.99
N TYR A 219 -31.90 0.29 -0.89
CA TYR A 219 -30.82 1.28 -0.84
C TYR A 219 -29.62 0.83 -1.68
N ASN A 220 -29.28 1.65 -2.67
CA ASN A 220 -28.19 1.40 -3.60
C ASN A 220 -26.83 1.50 -2.90
N LYS A 221 -26.31 0.36 -2.43
CA LYS A 221 -24.92 0.25 -1.99
C LYS A 221 -24.00 0.23 -3.21
N ARG A 222 -23.75 1.42 -3.80
CA ARG A 222 -22.65 1.65 -4.75
C ARG A 222 -21.36 1.32 -4.01
N HIS A 223 -20.83 0.13 -4.26
CA HIS A 223 -19.45 -0.19 -3.91
C HIS A 223 -18.55 0.28 -5.05
N SER A 224 -17.45 0.91 -4.66
CA SER A 224 -16.37 1.30 -5.54
C SER A 224 -15.82 0.08 -6.27
N LEU A 225 -15.65 0.20 -7.59
CA LEU A 225 -14.56 -0.49 -8.26
C LEU A 225 -13.27 0.06 -7.62
N ILE A 226 -12.57 -0.79 -6.88
CA ILE A 226 -11.23 -0.49 -6.38
C ILE A 226 -10.25 -0.81 -7.50
N GLU A 227 -9.37 0.13 -7.79
CA GLU A 227 -8.45 0.15 -8.94
C GLU A 227 -6.99 0.05 -8.44
N LEU A 228 -6.07 -0.50 -9.26
CA LEU A 228 -4.58 -0.46 -9.11
C LEU A 228 -4.01 -1.34 -7.94
N HIS A 229 -2.69 -1.55 -7.68
CA HIS A 229 -1.40 -1.06 -8.23
C HIS A 229 -0.24 -2.10 -8.03
N ASN A 230 1.06 -1.70 -8.05
CA ASN A 230 2.28 -2.56 -7.86
C ASN A 230 3.27 -2.06 -6.75
N ILE A 231 4.24 -2.90 -6.34
CA ILE A 231 5.26 -2.67 -5.27
C ILE A 231 6.31 -1.57 -5.61
N GLN A 232 6.85 -0.83 -4.62
CA GLN A 232 7.82 0.29 -4.76
C GLN A 232 9.19 0.11 -4.04
N TYR A 233 10.27 0.68 -4.61
CA TYR A 233 11.72 0.54 -4.26
C TYR A 233 12.51 1.82 -4.61
N ILE A 234 13.84 1.86 -4.42
CA ILE A 234 14.75 2.85 -5.03
C ILE A 234 15.70 2.20 -6.04
N LEU A 235 15.96 2.92 -7.13
CA LEU A 235 17.05 2.69 -8.09
C LEU A 235 18.17 3.72 -7.85
N SER A 236 19.43 3.28 -7.86
CA SER A 236 20.64 4.12 -7.80
C SER A 236 21.58 3.82 -8.95
N SER A 237 22.20 4.83 -9.57
CA SER A 237 23.08 4.61 -10.73
C SER A 237 24.50 4.18 -10.32
N ASN A 238 25.08 3.26 -11.09
CA ASN A 238 26.48 2.82 -10.96
C ASN A 238 27.42 3.78 -11.71
N GLU A 239 28.00 4.76 -11.03
CA GLU A 239 29.04 5.62 -11.62
C GLU A 239 30.40 4.91 -11.87
N SER A 240 30.54 3.62 -11.51
CA SER A 240 31.83 2.92 -11.41
C SER A 240 32.08 1.78 -12.41
N SER A 241 31.14 1.44 -13.31
CA SER A 241 31.28 0.32 -14.26
C SER A 241 31.79 0.73 -15.65
N LYS A 242 33.04 1.19 -15.74
CA LYS A 242 33.81 1.02 -16.99
C LYS A 242 34.17 -0.47 -17.15
N PRO A 243 34.06 -1.07 -18.35
CA PRO A 243 34.40 -2.48 -18.53
C PRO A 243 35.90 -2.71 -18.36
N ILE A 244 36.30 -3.22 -17.19
CA ILE A 244 37.65 -3.71 -16.96
C ILE A 244 37.81 -5.05 -17.69
N ILE A 245 38.55 -5.03 -18.79
CA ILE A 245 39.02 -6.22 -19.49
C ILE A 245 39.88 -7.02 -18.50
N LYS A 246 39.34 -8.13 -17.97
CA LYS A 246 40.07 -9.00 -17.03
C LYS A 246 41.14 -9.80 -17.77
N THR A 247 42.38 -9.35 -17.70
CA THR A 247 43.57 -10.18 -17.94
C THR A 247 43.93 -10.90 -16.64
N ASN A 248 43.80 -12.22 -16.61
CA ASN A 248 44.17 -13.01 -15.44
C ASN A 248 45.70 -13.09 -15.29
N LYS A 249 46.22 -12.53 -14.19
CA LYS A 249 47.47 -12.98 -13.56
C LYS A 249 47.17 -13.40 -12.12
N SER A 250 47.75 -14.53 -11.73
CA SER A 250 47.66 -15.13 -10.40
C SER A 250 48.46 -14.33 -9.36
N GLY A 251 47.93 -14.18 -8.14
CA GLY A 251 48.61 -13.53 -7.02
C GLY A 251 47.86 -13.73 -5.71
N SER A 252 48.54 -14.37 -4.76
CA SER A 252 48.10 -14.90 -3.47
C SER A 252 47.81 -13.89 -2.34
N ASP A 253 47.12 -14.42 -1.31
CA ASP A 253 47.24 -14.12 0.14
C ASP A 253 46.45 -13.02 0.87
N SER A 254 45.56 -13.53 1.73
CA SER A 254 45.26 -13.16 3.14
C SER A 254 45.15 -11.68 3.58
N SER A 255 44.01 -11.31 4.16
CA SER A 255 43.79 -11.35 5.63
C SER A 255 42.42 -10.80 6.05
N ASN A 256 41.80 -11.45 7.06
CA ASN A 256 40.55 -11.01 7.70
C ASN A 256 40.85 -10.19 8.97
N PRO A 257 39.98 -9.23 9.31
CA PRO A 257 39.62 -9.00 10.70
C PRO A 257 38.11 -9.09 10.92
N SER A 258 37.70 -9.91 11.89
CA SER A 258 36.31 -10.10 12.30
C SER A 258 35.82 -8.97 13.22
N SER A 259 34.76 -8.26 12.86
CA SER A 259 33.98 -7.42 13.76
C SER A 259 32.70 -8.15 14.20
N LYS A 260 32.51 -8.31 15.51
CA LYS A 260 31.27 -8.83 16.09
C LYS A 260 30.27 -7.68 16.26
N SER A 261 29.10 -7.78 15.62
CA SER A 261 27.91 -6.99 15.96
C SER A 261 26.94 -7.82 16.79
N ASN A 262 26.33 -7.21 17.81
CA ASN A 262 25.35 -7.88 18.67
C ASN A 262 23.99 -7.92 17.98
N GLU A 263 23.44 -9.12 17.76
CA GLU A 263 22.08 -9.30 17.26
C GLU A 263 21.05 -9.07 18.38
N GLY A 264 20.28 -7.98 18.26
CA GLY A 264 19.09 -7.75 19.07
C GLY A 264 17.90 -8.53 18.52
N ASN A 265 17.53 -9.62 19.17
CA ASN A 265 16.37 -10.45 18.79
C ASN A 265 15.04 -9.67 18.89
N TYR A 266 14.56 -9.13 17.77
CA TYR A 266 13.18 -8.67 17.60
C TYR A 266 12.34 -9.74 16.92
N GLN A 267 11.50 -10.43 17.69
CA GLN A 267 10.52 -11.37 17.13
C GLN A 267 9.37 -10.60 16.47
N ILE A 268 9.39 -10.54 15.13
CA ILE A 268 8.24 -10.11 14.33
C ILE A 268 7.24 -11.27 14.25
N LYS A 269 5.98 -11.04 14.61
CA LYS A 269 4.92 -12.05 14.49
C LYS A 269 4.57 -12.27 13.02
N ASN A 270 4.78 -13.49 12.53
CA ASN A 270 4.46 -13.88 11.15
C ASN A 270 2.95 -13.84 10.87
N ASN A 271 2.55 -13.19 9.77
CA ASN A 271 1.18 -13.17 9.24
C ASN A 271 0.79 -14.49 8.52
N ASN A 272 1.06 -15.65 9.14
CA ASN A 272 0.79 -16.97 8.55
C ASN A 272 -0.70 -17.37 8.58
N GLU A 273 -1.58 -16.59 9.21
CA GLU A 273 -3.01 -16.94 9.33
C GLU A 273 -3.76 -16.96 7.98
N LEU A 274 -3.36 -16.15 7.01
CA LEU A 274 -4.04 -16.10 5.71
C LEU A 274 -3.77 -17.35 4.84
N TYR A 275 -2.60 -17.96 4.98
CA TYR A 275 -2.23 -19.18 4.25
C TYR A 275 -2.90 -20.44 4.83
N ASN A 276 -3.03 -20.51 6.16
CA ASN A 276 -3.63 -21.65 6.87
C ASN A 276 -5.13 -21.89 6.55
N ILE A 277 -5.82 -20.91 5.96
CA ILE A 277 -7.22 -21.02 5.53
C ILE A 277 -7.33 -21.78 4.18
N ILE A 278 -6.27 -21.80 3.36
CA ILE A 278 -6.30 -22.37 2.00
C ILE A 278 -5.93 -23.87 1.98
N GLU A 279 -5.14 -24.34 2.95
CA GLU A 279 -4.75 -25.77 3.07
C GLU A 279 -5.72 -26.63 3.89
N LYS A 280 -6.76 -26.04 4.51
CA LYS A 280 -7.75 -26.76 5.34
C LYS A 280 -9.12 -26.95 4.66
N GLU A 281 -9.24 -26.65 3.36
CA GLU A 281 -10.42 -26.93 2.48
C GLU A 281 -10.05 -27.53 1.10
#